data_AF-A0A444ZXC0-F1
#
_entry.id   AF-A0A444ZXC0-F1
#
_cell.length_a   1.000
_cell.length_b   1.000
_cell.length_c   1.000
_cell.angle_alpha   90.00
_cell.angle_beta   90.00
_cell.angle_gamma   90.00
#
_symmetry.space_group_name_H-M   'P 1'
#
loop_
_entity.id
_entity.type
_entity.pdbx_description
1 polymer ?
#
loop_
_entity_poly.entity_id
_entity_poly.type
_entity_poly.pdbx_seq_one_letter_code
_entity_poly.pdbx_strand_id
1 'polypeptide(L)'
;MNNRFFFLSLVVALCHYVAVAEESGNSSSSLTLRAVNLGNWLLIEGWMKPSLFDGIPNKDLLDGTQVQFMSTKLQTYLSAEHGGGSIVVANRTTARGWETFRLWRVNETFFNFRVANKQFMGLESEGEGGNNVVANSDSASSSMETFQIVRNDGDPNRVRIRAPNGLFLQATSETKVSADYEGSSWEDSDPSVFKMIILTESTIRGEYQITNGYGPEKAPQIMRV
;
A
#
# COMPACT_ATOMS: atom_id res chain seq x y z
N MET A 1 22.31 -40.95 17.74
CA MET A 1 21.66 -40.86 19.07
C MET A 1 22.06 -39.53 19.70
N ASN A 2 21.23 -38.59 20.09
CA ASN A 2 19.91 -38.12 19.64
C ASN A 2 19.73 -36.77 20.36
N ASN A 3 20.16 -35.66 19.74
CA ASN A 3 19.90 -34.31 20.25
C ASN A 3 18.49 -33.84 19.85
N ARG A 4 17.46 -34.59 20.29
CA ARG A 4 16.04 -34.28 20.01
C ARG A 4 15.21 -33.91 21.24
N PHE A 5 15.83 -33.77 22.42
CA PHE A 5 15.08 -33.52 23.67
C PHE A 5 15.15 -32.10 24.24
N PHE A 6 15.99 -31.21 23.70
CA PHE A 6 16.10 -29.84 24.24
C PHE A 6 15.14 -28.81 23.63
N PHE A 7 14.65 -29.02 22.40
CA PHE A 7 13.72 -28.08 21.76
C PHE A 7 12.25 -28.29 22.14
N LEU A 8 11.88 -29.47 22.67
CA LEU A 8 10.49 -29.74 23.07
C LEU A 8 10.12 -29.09 24.42
N SER A 9 11.11 -28.77 25.25
CA SER A 9 10.90 -28.13 26.56
C SER A 9 10.58 -26.63 26.48
N LEU A 10 10.99 -25.95 25.40
CA LEU A 10 10.79 -24.50 25.28
C LEU A 10 9.40 -24.16 24.71
N VAL A 11 8.79 -25.07 23.95
CA VAL A 11 7.48 -24.84 23.31
C VAL A 11 6.32 -25.01 24.30
N VAL A 12 6.46 -25.84 25.34
CA VAL A 12 5.35 -26.11 26.29
C VAL A 12 5.24 -25.02 27.38
N ALA A 13 6.32 -24.26 27.64
CA ALA A 13 6.33 -23.22 28.66
C ALA A 13 5.62 -21.92 28.23
N LEU A 14 5.42 -21.69 26.92
CA LEU A 14 4.70 -20.50 26.43
C LEU A 14 3.17 -20.66 26.37
N CYS A 15 2.63 -21.87 26.59
CA CYS A 15 1.20 -22.13 26.44
C CYS A 15 0.35 -21.95 27.72
N HIS A 16 0.94 -21.57 28.86
CA HIS A 16 0.23 -21.61 30.16
C HIS A 16 0.07 -20.28 30.90
N TYR A 17 0.44 -19.14 30.31
CA TYR A 17 0.13 -17.83 30.91
C TYR A 17 -1.01 -17.14 30.16
N VAL A 18 -2.22 -17.69 30.31
CA VAL A 18 -3.45 -16.90 30.17
C VAL A 18 -3.70 -16.29 31.55
N ALA A 19 -3.19 -15.07 31.78
CA ALA A 19 -3.56 -14.31 32.96
C ALA A 19 -4.97 -13.75 32.74
N VAL A 20 -5.96 -14.33 33.42
CA VAL A 20 -7.28 -13.72 33.57
C VAL A 20 -7.19 -12.76 34.75
N ALA A 21 -7.25 -11.45 34.47
CA ALA A 21 -7.46 -10.44 35.49
C ALA A 21 -8.97 -10.31 35.75
N GLU A 22 -9.45 -10.78 36.90
CA GLU A 22 -10.78 -10.46 37.39
C GLU A 22 -10.70 -9.22 38.30
N GLU A 23 -11.29 -8.10 37.87
CA GLU A 23 -11.58 -6.99 38.76
C GLU A 23 -12.95 -7.20 39.40
N SER A 24 -12.97 -7.23 40.74
CA SER A 24 -14.18 -7.18 41.54
C SER A 24 -14.66 -5.73 41.68
N GLY A 25 -15.73 -5.35 41.00
CA GLY A 25 -16.47 -4.13 41.38
C GLY A 25 -17.24 -3.41 40.28
N ASN A 26 -18.56 -3.60 40.32
CA ASN A 26 -19.61 -2.74 39.78
C ASN A 26 -19.84 -2.78 38.26
N SER A 27 -21.13 -2.89 37.89
CA SER A 27 -21.66 -3.11 36.54
C SER A 27 -20.95 -2.28 35.45
N SER A 28 -19.99 -2.88 34.78
CA SER A 28 -19.48 -2.41 33.50
C SER A 28 -19.10 -3.64 32.69
N SER A 29 -19.50 -3.63 31.42
CA SER A 29 -19.37 -4.72 30.46
C SER A 29 -18.03 -5.45 30.59
N SER A 30 -18.07 -6.78 30.77
CA SER A 30 -16.93 -7.65 30.52
C SER A 30 -16.44 -7.42 29.10
N LEU A 31 -15.47 -6.51 28.92
CA LEU A 31 -14.88 -6.26 27.63
C LEU A 31 -13.87 -7.37 27.42
N THR A 32 -14.30 -8.42 26.72
CA THR A 32 -13.41 -9.52 26.35
C THR A 32 -12.44 -9.00 25.30
N LEU A 33 -11.32 -8.44 25.74
CA LEU A 33 -10.29 -7.93 24.85
C LEU A 33 -9.48 -9.11 24.34
N ARG A 34 -9.57 -9.40 23.03
CA ARG A 34 -8.54 -10.18 22.36
C ARG A 34 -7.39 -9.22 22.11
N ALA A 35 -6.17 -9.60 22.45
CA ALA A 35 -4.97 -8.82 22.14
C ALA A 35 -3.73 -9.72 22.09
N VAL A 36 -2.70 -9.28 21.36
CA VAL A 36 -1.38 -9.89 21.36
C VAL A 36 -0.43 -9.00 22.15
N ASN A 37 0.31 -9.55 23.11
CA ASN A 37 1.38 -8.84 23.80
C ASN A 37 2.72 -9.12 23.10
N LEU A 38 3.33 -8.08 22.51
CA LEU A 38 4.67 -8.14 21.95
C LEU A 38 5.56 -7.16 22.69
N GLY A 39 6.24 -7.61 23.74
CA GLY A 39 7.20 -6.78 24.48
C GLY A 39 6.56 -5.58 25.18
N ASN A 40 5.42 -5.80 25.87
CA ASN A 40 4.60 -4.78 26.54
C ASN A 40 3.81 -3.86 25.61
N TRP A 41 3.73 -4.18 24.31
CA TRP A 41 2.82 -3.50 23.37
C TRP A 41 1.59 -4.36 23.13
N LEU A 42 0.42 -3.72 23.18
CA LEU A 42 -0.88 -4.32 22.92
C LEU A 42 -1.21 -4.07 21.44
N LEU A 43 -1.20 -5.11 20.61
CA LEU A 43 -1.51 -4.97 19.19
C LEU A 43 -2.97 -5.33 18.91
N ILE A 44 -3.69 -4.46 18.19
CA ILE A 44 -5.01 -4.79 17.60
C ILE A 44 -4.85 -5.20 16.15
N GLU A 45 -5.31 -6.41 15.82
CA GLU A 45 -5.38 -6.91 14.44
C GLU A 45 -6.80 -6.88 13.89
N GLY A 46 -6.92 -6.82 12.56
CA GLY A 46 -8.18 -6.67 11.87
C GLY A 46 -9.20 -7.77 12.14
N TRP A 47 -8.77 -8.99 12.45
CA TRP A 47 -9.70 -10.09 12.76
C TRP A 47 -10.33 -9.98 14.16
N MET A 48 -9.72 -9.21 15.07
CA MET A 48 -10.18 -9.07 16.45
C MET A 48 -11.34 -8.08 16.56
N LYS A 49 -11.26 -6.97 15.82
CA LYS A 49 -12.33 -5.96 15.73
C LYS A 49 -12.39 -5.35 14.32
N PRO A 50 -12.92 -6.09 13.32
CA PRO A 50 -12.98 -5.65 11.93
C PRO A 50 -13.66 -4.30 11.74
N SER A 51 -14.67 -4.01 12.57
CA SER A 51 -15.45 -2.78 12.52
C SER A 51 -14.64 -1.51 12.73
N LEU A 52 -13.46 -1.58 13.38
CA LEU A 52 -12.57 -0.42 13.49
C LEU A 52 -12.08 0.05 12.12
N PHE A 53 -11.96 -0.84 11.14
CA PHE A 53 -11.40 -0.54 9.82
C PHE A 53 -12.46 -0.14 8.79
N ASP A 54 -13.75 -0.28 9.11
CA ASP A 54 -14.81 -0.16 8.11
C ASP A 54 -15.04 1.26 7.61
N GLY A 55 -14.81 2.26 8.46
CA GLY A 55 -14.95 3.68 8.12
C GLY A 55 -13.72 4.28 7.44
N ILE A 56 -12.65 3.50 7.20
CA ILE A 56 -11.44 4.02 6.55
C ILE A 56 -11.74 4.28 5.07
N PRO A 57 -11.52 5.50 4.55
CA PRO A 57 -11.70 5.78 3.13
C PRO A 57 -10.62 5.09 2.31
N ASN A 58 -10.97 4.55 1.14
CA ASN A 58 -10.05 3.75 0.29
C ASN A 58 -9.29 2.69 1.11
N LYS A 59 -10.00 1.93 1.96
CA LYS A 59 -9.42 0.92 2.87
C LYS A 59 -8.72 -0.25 2.17
N ASP A 60 -8.93 -0.38 0.87
CA ASP A 60 -8.25 -1.32 -0.01
C ASP A 60 -6.90 -0.79 -0.52
N LEU A 61 -6.58 0.48 -0.29
CA LEU A 61 -5.29 1.12 -0.59
C LEU A 61 -4.56 1.57 0.68
N LEU A 62 -4.63 0.75 1.73
CA LEU A 62 -3.92 1.01 2.99
C LEU A 62 -2.40 0.91 2.82
N ASP A 63 -1.65 1.45 3.78
CA ASP A 63 -0.19 1.45 3.72
C ASP A 63 0.36 0.02 3.60
N GLY A 64 1.35 -0.18 2.73
CA GLY A 64 1.95 -1.49 2.47
C GLY A 64 1.16 -2.38 1.50
N THR A 65 -0.04 -1.97 1.07
CA THR A 65 -0.80 -2.67 0.03
C THR A 65 0.03 -2.76 -1.25
N GLN A 66 0.05 -3.94 -1.88
CA GLN A 66 0.71 -4.13 -3.16
C GLN A 66 -0.30 -4.02 -4.30
N VAL A 67 0.08 -3.24 -5.31
CA VAL A 67 -0.73 -2.99 -6.50
C VAL A 67 0.07 -3.21 -7.77
N GLN A 68 -0.63 -3.52 -8.85
CA GLN A 68 -0.11 -3.62 -10.20
C GLN A 68 -0.97 -2.74 -11.11
N PHE A 69 -0.36 -2.12 -12.12
CA PHE A 69 -1.06 -1.24 -13.05
C PHE A 69 -0.90 -1.75 -14.48
N MET A 70 -2.01 -2.10 -15.12
CA MET A 70 -2.03 -2.54 -16.51
C MET A 70 -2.57 -1.40 -17.39
N SER A 71 -1.81 -0.96 -18.38
CA SER A 71 -2.28 0.01 -19.38
C SER A 71 -3.45 -0.59 -20.16
N THR A 72 -4.58 0.12 -20.23
CA THR A 72 -5.73 -0.33 -21.03
C THR A 72 -5.44 -0.23 -22.53
N LYS A 73 -4.62 0.74 -22.93
CA LYS A 73 -4.25 0.96 -24.32
C LYS A 73 -3.28 -0.09 -24.84
N LEU A 74 -2.21 -0.37 -24.08
CA LEU A 74 -1.14 -1.26 -24.50
C LEU A 74 -1.37 -2.73 -24.08
N GLN A 75 -2.27 -2.98 -23.12
CA GLN A 75 -2.47 -4.30 -22.51
C GLN A 75 -1.19 -4.86 -21.87
N THR A 76 -0.35 -3.98 -21.33
CA THR A 76 0.91 -4.29 -20.65
C THR A 76 0.98 -3.61 -19.29
N TYR A 77 1.77 -4.18 -18.39
CA TYR A 77 1.96 -3.70 -17.02
C TYR A 77 3.06 -2.67 -16.93
N LEU A 78 2.85 -1.68 -16.06
CA LEU A 78 3.92 -0.80 -15.59
C LEU A 78 4.98 -1.65 -14.88
N SER A 79 6.24 -1.47 -15.26
CA SER A 79 7.40 -2.21 -14.77
C SER A 79 8.50 -1.23 -14.39
N ALA A 80 9.03 -1.36 -13.17
CA ALA A 80 10.27 -0.71 -12.79
C ALA A 80 11.45 -1.54 -13.30
N GLU A 81 12.12 -1.09 -14.35
CA GLU A 81 13.19 -1.88 -14.98
C GLU A 81 14.31 -2.19 -13.98
N HIS A 82 14.83 -3.41 -14.07
CA HIS A 82 15.79 -3.98 -13.11
C HIS A 82 15.28 -4.06 -11.66
N GLY A 83 13.98 -3.87 -11.42
CA GLY A 83 13.35 -3.84 -10.10
C GLY A 83 13.49 -2.49 -9.38
N GLY A 84 14.07 -1.48 -10.02
CA GLY A 84 14.40 -0.18 -9.44
C GLY A 84 15.83 0.25 -9.78
N GLY A 85 16.06 1.57 -9.74
CA GLY A 85 17.33 2.21 -10.08
C GLY A 85 17.38 2.72 -11.51
N SER A 86 16.26 2.67 -12.23
CA SER A 86 16.16 3.02 -13.65
C SER A 86 14.75 3.57 -13.97
N ILE A 87 14.42 3.59 -15.26
CA ILE A 87 13.15 4.07 -15.81
C ILE A 87 11.99 3.12 -15.49
N VAL A 88 10.77 3.69 -15.46
CA VAL A 88 9.52 2.94 -15.44
C VAL A 88 8.97 2.84 -16.86
N VAL A 89 8.60 1.64 -17.28
CA VAL A 89 8.14 1.31 -18.63
C VAL A 89 6.83 0.53 -18.59
N ALA A 90 6.23 0.24 -19.74
CA ALA A 90 4.97 -0.52 -19.84
C ALA A 90 5.11 -1.69 -20.83
N ASN A 91 6.01 -2.65 -20.57
CA ASN A 91 6.46 -3.63 -21.56
C ASN A 91 6.13 -5.10 -21.24
N ARG A 92 5.51 -5.41 -20.10
CA ARG A 92 5.24 -6.81 -19.71
C ARG A 92 3.78 -7.17 -19.87
N THR A 93 3.49 -8.36 -20.42
CA THR A 93 2.13 -8.90 -20.51
C THR A 93 1.73 -9.71 -19.27
N THR A 94 2.66 -9.96 -18.35
CA THR A 94 2.42 -10.68 -17.10
C THR A 94 3.15 -9.98 -15.97
N ALA A 95 2.45 -9.73 -14.87
CA ALA A 95 3.02 -9.09 -13.70
C ALA A 95 3.70 -10.08 -12.75
N ARG A 96 4.87 -9.69 -12.25
CA ARG A 96 5.66 -10.37 -11.22
C ARG A 96 6.23 -9.30 -10.28
N GLY A 97 7.51 -9.43 -9.90
CA GLY A 97 8.13 -8.55 -8.90
C GLY A 97 8.35 -7.12 -9.38
N TRP A 98 8.74 -6.91 -10.64
CA TRP A 98 9.08 -5.57 -11.15
C TRP A 98 7.84 -4.74 -11.48
N GLU A 99 6.72 -5.40 -11.72
CA GLU A 99 5.43 -4.78 -12.01
C GLU A 99 4.59 -4.55 -10.74
N THR A 100 5.11 -4.96 -9.58
CA THR A 100 4.43 -4.84 -8.30
C THR A 100 4.97 -3.65 -7.52
N PHE A 101 4.08 -2.72 -7.19
CA PHE A 101 4.38 -1.51 -6.46
C PHE A 101 3.75 -1.61 -5.07
N ARG A 102 4.55 -1.39 -4.03
CA ARG A 102 4.04 -1.26 -2.66
C ARG A 102 3.66 0.18 -2.40
N LEU A 103 2.42 0.40 -1.98
CA LEU A 103 1.92 1.71 -1.61
C LEU A 103 2.53 2.15 -0.28
N TRP A 104 3.07 3.35 -0.27
CA TRP A 104 3.36 4.09 0.94
C TRP A 104 2.35 5.23 1.02
N ARG A 105 1.38 5.12 1.92
CA ARG A 105 0.21 6.00 1.98
C ARG A 105 0.57 7.30 2.69
N VAL A 106 0.44 8.40 1.95
CA VAL A 106 0.60 9.77 2.48
C VAL A 106 -0.74 10.25 3.04
N ASN A 107 -1.82 10.05 2.30
CA ASN A 107 -3.20 10.33 2.73
C ASN A 107 -4.21 9.47 1.94
N GLU A 108 -5.48 9.86 1.91
CA GLU A 108 -6.55 9.14 1.23
C GLU A 108 -6.31 8.83 -0.26
N THR A 109 -5.68 9.75 -1.00
CA THR A 109 -5.49 9.62 -2.45
C THR A 109 -4.04 9.74 -2.90
N PHE A 110 -3.15 10.20 -2.04
CA PHE A 110 -1.73 10.41 -2.35
C PHE A 110 -0.84 9.31 -1.76
N PHE A 111 0.07 8.82 -2.58
CA PHE A 111 0.93 7.68 -2.29
C PHE A 111 2.32 7.89 -2.89
N ASN A 112 3.33 7.33 -2.23
CA ASN A 112 4.61 7.04 -2.86
C ASN A 112 4.60 5.56 -3.29
N PHE A 113 5.14 5.24 -4.46
CA PHE A 113 5.21 3.86 -4.95
C PHE A 113 6.59 3.28 -4.72
N ARG A 114 6.71 2.25 -3.88
CA ARG A 114 7.97 1.56 -3.64
C ARG A 114 8.11 0.32 -4.52
N VAL A 115 9.23 0.23 -5.24
CA VAL A 115 9.55 -0.86 -6.16
C VAL A 115 10.35 -1.98 -5.47
N ALA A 116 10.63 -3.08 -6.20
CA ALA A 116 11.26 -4.29 -5.67
C ALA A 116 12.62 -4.03 -4.97
N ASN A 117 13.45 -3.16 -5.55
CA ASN A 117 14.77 -2.77 -5.00
C ASN A 117 14.67 -1.71 -3.90
N LYS A 118 13.48 -1.51 -3.32
CA LYS A 118 13.21 -0.62 -2.18
C LYS A 118 13.29 0.87 -2.47
N GLN A 119 13.54 1.25 -3.71
CA GLN A 119 13.49 2.63 -4.22
C GLN A 119 12.04 3.07 -4.48
N PHE A 120 11.86 4.35 -4.70
CA PHE A 120 10.58 5.00 -4.97
C PHE A 120 10.49 5.46 -6.42
N MET A 121 9.29 5.33 -6.97
CA MET A 121 8.89 5.97 -8.21
C MET A 121 8.87 7.49 -8.00
N GLY A 122 9.34 8.26 -8.98
CA GLY A 122 9.34 9.71 -8.98
C GLY A 122 9.42 10.28 -10.40
N LEU A 123 9.20 11.58 -10.51
CA LEU A 123 9.50 12.31 -11.74
C LEU A 123 10.98 12.64 -11.83
N GLU A 124 11.53 12.49 -13.02
CA GLU A 124 12.86 13.00 -13.34
C GLU A 124 12.87 14.54 -13.27
N SER A 125 13.97 15.13 -12.82
CA SER A 125 14.07 16.60 -12.69
C SER A 125 14.04 17.27 -14.06
N GLU A 126 13.59 18.54 -14.11
CA GLU A 126 13.36 19.27 -15.36
C GLU A 126 14.57 19.32 -16.32
N GLY A 127 15.80 19.29 -15.80
CA GLY A 127 17.03 19.29 -16.59
C GLY A 127 17.44 17.94 -17.20
N GLU A 128 16.79 16.84 -16.82
CA GLU A 128 17.19 15.47 -17.21
C GLU A 128 16.12 14.74 -18.04
N GLY A 129 14.94 15.36 -18.21
CA GLY A 129 13.83 14.77 -18.96
C GLY A 129 12.50 14.94 -18.24
N GLY A 130 12.19 16.15 -17.75
CA GLY A 130 11.25 16.51 -16.68
C GLY A 130 9.85 15.90 -16.59
N ASN A 131 9.43 15.10 -17.58
CA ASN A 131 8.18 14.36 -17.56
C ASN A 131 8.38 12.84 -17.51
N ASN A 132 9.61 12.33 -17.55
CA ASN A 132 9.90 10.91 -17.48
C ASN A 132 9.63 10.39 -16.06
N VAL A 133 9.15 9.15 -15.99
CA VAL A 133 8.92 8.46 -14.72
C VAL A 133 10.08 7.50 -14.46
N VAL A 134 10.75 7.68 -13.34
CA VAL A 134 11.89 6.87 -12.90
C VAL A 134 11.60 6.22 -11.55
N ALA A 135 12.35 5.19 -11.19
CA ALA A 135 12.21 4.46 -9.94
C ALA A 135 13.57 4.30 -9.23
N ASN A 136 14.28 5.41 -9.03
CA ASN A 136 15.65 5.44 -8.50
C ASN A 136 15.80 6.18 -7.16
N SER A 137 14.74 6.76 -6.62
CA SER A 137 14.81 7.56 -5.40
C SER A 137 14.89 6.67 -4.15
N ASP A 138 15.86 6.93 -3.26
CA ASP A 138 16.00 6.18 -2.00
C ASP A 138 15.10 6.71 -0.88
N SER A 139 14.34 7.78 -1.13
CA SER A 139 13.57 8.48 -0.11
C SER A 139 12.16 8.85 -0.59
N ALA A 140 11.18 8.67 0.27
CA ALA A 140 9.79 9.07 0.04
C ALA A 140 9.50 10.53 0.46
N SER A 141 10.56 11.31 0.71
CA SER A 141 10.47 12.61 1.42
C SER A 141 10.27 13.81 0.51
N SER A 142 10.47 13.66 -0.80
CA SER A 142 10.38 14.77 -1.73
C SER A 142 8.98 14.83 -2.36
N SER A 143 8.58 16.01 -2.81
CA SER A 143 7.31 16.18 -3.51
C SER A 143 7.30 15.45 -4.85
N MET A 144 8.45 15.07 -5.42
CA MET A 144 8.57 14.43 -6.74
C MET A 144 8.18 12.95 -6.75
N GLU A 145 8.15 12.27 -5.59
CA GLU A 145 7.76 10.86 -5.47
C GLU A 145 6.30 10.65 -5.10
N THR A 146 5.56 11.74 -4.83
CA THR A 146 4.17 11.66 -4.36
C THR A 146 3.17 11.78 -5.50
N PHE A 147 2.51 10.67 -5.80
CA PHE A 147 1.51 10.58 -6.85
C PHE A 147 0.10 10.46 -6.28
N GLN A 148 -0.88 10.96 -7.02
CA GLN A 148 -2.28 10.78 -6.69
C GLN A 148 -2.86 9.61 -7.51
N ILE A 149 -3.49 8.65 -6.84
CA ILE A 149 -4.34 7.67 -7.53
C ILE A 149 -5.75 8.27 -7.64
N VAL A 150 -6.19 8.52 -8.87
CA VAL A 150 -7.54 8.99 -9.18
C VAL A 150 -8.33 7.81 -9.71
N ARG A 151 -9.37 7.42 -8.98
CA ARG A 151 -10.29 6.34 -9.37
C ARG A 151 -11.40 6.87 -10.26
N ASN A 152 -11.87 6.03 -11.18
CA ASN A 152 -13.11 6.29 -11.91
C ASN A 152 -14.32 5.98 -11.02
N ASP A 153 -15.34 6.85 -11.04
CA ASP A 153 -16.53 6.69 -10.19
C ASP A 153 -17.38 5.46 -10.54
N GLY A 154 -17.37 5.02 -11.80
CA GLY A 154 -18.10 3.84 -12.27
C GLY A 154 -17.34 2.52 -12.13
N ASP A 155 -16.01 2.58 -12.13
CA ASP A 155 -15.13 1.42 -11.90
C ASP A 155 -13.91 1.85 -11.07
N PRO A 156 -13.88 1.62 -9.76
CA PRO A 156 -12.80 2.08 -8.88
C PRO A 156 -11.44 1.39 -9.15
N ASN A 157 -11.42 0.28 -9.89
CA ASN A 157 -10.18 -0.35 -10.34
C ASN A 157 -9.66 0.24 -11.65
N ARG A 158 -10.46 1.05 -12.36
CA ARG A 158 -9.99 1.87 -13.45
C ARG A 158 -9.47 3.18 -12.88
N VAL A 159 -8.18 3.43 -13.05
CA VAL A 159 -7.48 4.55 -12.41
C VAL A 159 -6.66 5.35 -13.40
N ARG A 160 -6.35 6.57 -12.97
CA ARG A 160 -5.30 7.42 -13.52
C ARG A 160 -4.34 7.77 -12.40
N ILE A 161 -3.07 7.93 -12.74
CA ILE A 161 -2.03 8.32 -11.79
C ILE A 161 -1.62 9.75 -12.11
N ARG A 162 -1.95 10.70 -11.23
CA ARG A 162 -1.53 12.10 -11.37
C ARG A 162 -0.17 12.27 -10.71
N ALA A 163 0.76 12.87 -11.42
CA ALA A 163 2.09 13.14 -10.93
C ALA A 163 2.17 14.49 -10.18
N PRO A 164 3.27 14.76 -9.48
CA PRO A 164 3.50 16.01 -8.76
C PRO A 164 3.41 17.28 -9.61
N ASN A 165 3.71 17.19 -10.91
CA ASN A 165 3.58 18.28 -11.86
C ASN A 165 2.11 18.60 -12.24
N GLY A 166 1.14 17.87 -11.68
CA GLY A 166 -0.29 18.06 -11.91
C GLY A 166 -0.84 17.32 -13.13
N LEU A 167 0.02 16.70 -13.93
CA LEU A 167 -0.34 15.99 -15.16
C LEU A 167 -0.49 14.49 -14.90
N PHE A 168 -1.19 13.78 -15.79
CA PHE A 168 -1.37 12.34 -15.67
C PHE A 168 -0.21 11.57 -16.33
N LEU A 169 0.13 10.43 -15.73
CA LEU A 169 0.98 9.42 -16.37
C LEU A 169 0.29 8.90 -17.62
N GLN A 170 1.07 8.68 -18.67
CA GLN A 170 0.66 8.03 -19.90
C GLN A 170 1.68 7.01 -20.37
N ALA A 171 1.19 5.84 -20.76
CA ALA A 171 1.96 4.81 -21.44
C ALA A 171 1.74 4.96 -22.95
N THR A 172 2.65 5.67 -23.63
CA THR A 172 2.52 5.96 -25.07
C THR A 172 3.03 4.81 -25.93
N SER A 173 4.10 4.15 -25.49
CA SER A 173 4.68 2.93 -26.04
C SER A 173 5.17 2.04 -24.91
N GLU A 174 5.55 0.80 -25.23
CA GLU A 174 6.06 -0.13 -24.24
C GLU A 174 7.32 0.35 -23.51
N THR A 175 8.10 1.23 -24.15
CA THR A 175 9.38 1.74 -23.65
C THR A 175 9.29 3.15 -23.05
N LYS A 176 8.13 3.81 -23.13
CA LYS A 176 7.98 5.20 -22.69
C LYS A 176 6.73 5.41 -21.85
N VAL A 177 6.96 5.70 -20.57
CA VAL A 177 5.98 6.23 -19.63
C VAL A 177 6.38 7.63 -19.22
N SER A 178 5.48 8.59 -19.40
CA SER A 178 5.72 10.00 -19.06
C SER A 178 4.51 10.62 -18.38
N ALA A 179 4.71 11.70 -17.63
CA ALA A 179 3.70 12.43 -16.88
C ALA A 179 3.41 13.78 -17.54
N ASP A 180 2.87 13.76 -18.74
CA ASP A 180 2.60 14.94 -19.58
C ASP A 180 1.20 14.91 -20.22
N TYR A 181 0.29 14.08 -19.69
CA TYR A 181 -1.05 13.94 -20.24
C TYR A 181 -2.06 14.87 -19.57
N GLU A 182 -2.79 15.63 -20.41
CA GLU A 182 -3.80 16.63 -20.00
C GLU A 182 -5.25 16.22 -20.32
N GLY A 183 -5.46 15.14 -21.07
CA GLY A 183 -6.80 14.73 -21.50
C GLY A 183 -7.67 14.16 -20.37
N SER A 184 -8.97 14.00 -20.62
CA SER A 184 -9.98 13.63 -19.62
C SER A 184 -10.74 12.31 -19.91
N SER A 185 -10.45 11.64 -21.04
CA SER A 185 -11.16 10.43 -21.47
C SER A 185 -10.85 9.18 -20.64
N TRP A 186 -11.85 8.36 -20.33
CA TRP A 186 -11.65 7.10 -19.60
C TRP A 186 -11.69 5.84 -20.50
N GLU A 187 -11.72 6.06 -21.82
CA GLU A 187 -11.76 5.00 -22.83
C GLU A 187 -10.50 4.12 -22.81
N ASP A 188 -10.63 2.87 -23.24
CA ASP A 188 -9.50 1.92 -23.24
C ASP A 188 -8.34 2.39 -24.13
N SER A 189 -8.60 3.17 -25.18
CA SER A 189 -7.58 3.73 -26.07
C SER A 189 -6.79 4.90 -25.47
N ASP A 190 -7.24 5.48 -24.35
CA ASP A 190 -6.56 6.59 -23.69
C ASP A 190 -5.26 6.07 -23.03
N PRO A 191 -4.09 6.64 -23.34
CA PRO A 191 -2.81 6.15 -22.83
C PRO A 191 -2.61 6.39 -21.33
N SER A 192 -3.45 7.23 -20.70
CA SER A 192 -3.36 7.55 -19.27
C SER A 192 -4.20 6.65 -18.37
N VAL A 193 -5.01 5.76 -18.94
CA VAL A 193 -5.92 4.89 -18.19
C VAL A 193 -5.24 3.57 -17.88
N PHE A 194 -5.31 3.18 -16.62
CA PHE A 194 -4.75 1.94 -16.11
C PHE A 194 -5.83 1.14 -15.39
N LYS A 195 -5.81 -0.17 -15.57
CA LYS A 195 -6.50 -1.11 -14.69
C LYS A 195 -5.57 -1.42 -13.51
N MET A 196 -5.97 -0.99 -12.33
CA MET A 196 -5.30 -1.29 -11.06
C MET A 196 -5.76 -2.64 -10.54
N ILE A 197 -4.79 -3.49 -10.18
CA ILE A 197 -5.01 -4.80 -9.59
C ILE A 197 -4.43 -4.75 -8.18
N ILE A 198 -5.27 -4.97 -7.18
CA ILE A 198 -4.90 -4.98 -5.76
C ILE A 198 -4.60 -6.42 -5.34
N LEU A 199 -3.39 -6.67 -4.82
CA LEU A 199 -2.98 -7.99 -4.37
C LEU A 199 -3.46 -8.24 -2.94
N THR A 200 -4.65 -8.83 -2.81
CA THR A 200 -5.36 -9.03 -1.53
C THR A 200 -4.63 -9.91 -0.53
N GLU A 201 -3.75 -10.82 -0.99
CA GLU A 201 -2.89 -11.63 -0.11
C GLU A 201 -1.90 -10.79 0.70
N SER A 202 -1.64 -9.54 0.28
CA SER A 202 -0.70 -8.63 0.94
C SER A 202 -1.38 -7.58 1.84
N THR A 203 -2.70 -7.64 1.99
CA THR A 203 -3.43 -6.66 2.81
C THR A 203 -3.12 -6.85 4.29
N ILE A 204 -2.39 -5.90 4.87
CA ILE A 204 -2.07 -5.87 6.28
C ILE A 204 -3.25 -5.23 7.03
N ARG A 205 -3.70 -5.84 8.12
CA ARG A 205 -4.74 -5.27 9.00
C ARG A 205 -4.26 -5.27 10.44
N GLY A 206 -3.58 -4.19 10.82
CA GLY A 206 -3.13 -3.94 12.19
C GLY A 206 -3.41 -2.50 12.61
N GLU A 207 -3.21 -2.19 13.89
CA GLU A 207 -3.46 -0.88 14.48
C GLU A 207 -2.77 0.28 13.74
N TYR A 208 -1.59 0.03 13.16
CA TYR A 208 -0.87 1.02 12.35
C TYR A 208 -1.71 1.50 11.16
N GLN A 209 -2.54 0.63 10.59
CA GLN A 209 -3.43 1.00 9.49
C GLN A 209 -4.62 1.85 9.95
N ILE A 210 -5.00 1.77 11.24
CA ILE A 210 -6.03 2.64 11.81
C ILE A 210 -5.48 4.06 11.92
N THR A 211 -4.26 4.21 12.44
CA THR A 211 -3.62 5.53 12.60
C THR A 211 -3.26 6.15 11.25
N ASN A 212 -2.72 5.37 10.31
CA ASN A 212 -2.42 5.84 8.95
C ASN A 212 -3.70 6.09 8.12
N GLY A 213 -4.70 5.22 8.22
CA GLY A 213 -5.93 5.28 7.41
C GLY A 213 -6.88 6.40 7.81
N TYR A 214 -7.13 6.60 9.11
CA TYR A 214 -7.99 7.68 9.59
C TYR A 214 -7.26 9.01 9.82
N GLY A 215 -5.93 8.96 9.89
CA GLY A 215 -5.11 10.12 10.22
C GLY A 215 -5.13 10.51 11.70
N PRO A 216 -4.36 11.53 12.09
CA PRO A 216 -4.04 11.84 13.48
C PRO A 216 -5.23 12.36 14.30
N GLU A 217 -6.26 12.93 13.67
CA GLU A 217 -7.40 13.51 14.38
C GLU A 217 -8.48 12.48 14.73
N LYS A 218 -8.81 11.61 13.77
CA LYS A 218 -9.89 10.62 13.90
C LYS A 218 -9.42 9.33 14.57
N ALA A 219 -8.21 8.86 14.26
CA ALA A 219 -7.71 7.59 14.80
C ALA A 219 -7.73 7.51 16.34
N PRO A 220 -7.33 8.55 17.12
CA PRO A 220 -7.40 8.49 18.58
C PRO A 220 -8.81 8.35 19.12
N GLN A 221 -9.82 8.84 18.41
CA GLN A 221 -11.23 8.73 18.82
C GLN A 221 -11.73 7.30 18.61
N ILE A 222 -11.32 6.67 17.49
CA ILE A 222 -11.66 5.29 17.13
C ILE A 222 -10.95 4.26 18.03
N MET A 223 -9.72 4.56 18.47
CA MET A 223 -8.91 3.66 19.30
C MET A 223 -9.27 3.68 20.79
N ARG A 224 -10.12 4.61 21.24
CA ARG A 224 -10.58 4.71 22.65
C ARG A 224 -11.70 3.72 23.01
N VAL A 225 -12.06 2.82 22.09
CA VAL A 225 -13.23 1.93 22.18
C VAL A 225 -12.87 0.53 22.62
#